data_AF-A0A1J9QA68-F1
#
_entry.id   AF-A0A1J9QA68-F1
#
_cell.length_a   1.000
_cell.length_b   1.000
_cell.length_c   1.000
_cell.angle_alpha   90.00
_cell.angle_beta   90.00
_cell.angle_gamma   90.00
#
_symmetry.space_group_name_H-M   'P 1'
#
loop_
_entity.id
_entity.type
_entity.pdbx_description
1 polymer ?
#
loop_
_entity_poly.entity_id
_entity_poly.type
_entity_poly.pdbx_seq_one_letter_code
_entity_poly.pdbx_strand_id
1 'polypeptide(L)'
;MATKTTPTSSKKLYAGSCHCGFVKYTVNIDIRQVAPSRCNCSICLKKGSISIRPEKREDITLLSPASMDELTEYTFGEKRAHHYFCKTCGVSCFIFGSYGDVQFWAINGLTIDTDQGIDWSTIRLQYWDGKDNGWFKGSKSEPYPYGSWTDIFTPPRQTNHHRVKMSHRKFEAPRHGSLAFLPRKRSARHRGKVKSFPKDDPKKPVHLTASMGYKAGMTTIVRDLERPGAKMHKKEIVEAVTIVETPPMIAVGVVGYIETPRGLRSLTTVWAEHLSDEVKRRFYKNWYKSKKKAFTKYAKNHSENTGASVARELERIKKYCTVVRVLAHTQIRKTPLKQKKAHLMEVQVNGGSVADKVDFAHGLFEKPIEVDSIFEKDEMIDVIAVTKGHGFTGVTGRWGTKKLPRKTHKGLRKVACIGAWHPSHVQWTVARAGQDGYHHRTSCNHKIYRIGKGSDEGNASTEFDVSKKQITPMGGFVRYGEVKNDYVMIKGSVPGVKKRVLTLRKTLYPQVSRKALEKVELKWIDTSSKFGHGAFQTPAEKRAFMGTLKKDLVTAA
;
A
#
# COMPACT_ATOMS: atom_id res chain seq x y z
N MET A 1 -73.37 -55.09 1.52
CA MET A 1 -73.13 -53.69 1.97
C MET A 1 -72.19 -53.75 3.17
N ALA A 2 -70.89 -53.56 2.93
CA ALA A 2 -69.90 -53.43 4.00
C ALA A 2 -69.62 -51.94 4.20
N THR A 3 -70.10 -51.43 5.32
CA THR A 3 -69.96 -50.05 5.78
C THR A 3 -68.49 -49.68 5.92
N LYS A 4 -68.00 -48.77 5.07
CA LYS A 4 -66.72 -48.08 5.26
C LYS A 4 -66.83 -47.22 6.52
N THR A 5 -66.25 -47.67 7.62
CA THR A 5 -65.94 -46.83 8.77
C THR A 5 -64.92 -45.79 8.34
N THR A 6 -65.36 -44.55 8.18
CA THR A 6 -64.50 -43.38 7.98
C THR A 6 -63.65 -43.21 9.24
N PRO A 7 -62.30 -43.26 9.17
CA PRO A 7 -61.48 -42.94 10.33
C PRO A 7 -61.65 -41.45 10.65
N THR A 8 -62.16 -41.14 11.83
CA THR A 8 -62.20 -39.80 12.42
C THR A 8 -60.77 -39.26 12.51
N SER A 9 -60.42 -38.24 11.72
CA SER A 9 -59.08 -37.65 11.72
C SER A 9 -58.86 -36.84 13.01
N SER A 10 -57.98 -37.31 13.88
CA SER A 10 -57.56 -36.52 15.04
C SER A 10 -56.46 -35.55 14.58
N LYS A 11 -56.84 -34.41 13.99
CA LYS A 11 -55.87 -33.34 13.71
C LYS A 11 -55.19 -32.91 15.03
N LYS A 12 -53.87 -32.75 15.01
CA LYS A 12 -53.08 -32.24 16.13
C LYS A 12 -52.57 -30.84 15.79
N LEU A 13 -52.60 -29.96 16.77
CA LEU A 13 -52.03 -28.61 16.66
C LEU A 13 -50.52 -28.68 16.87
N TYR A 14 -49.76 -28.14 15.93
CA TYR A 14 -48.30 -28.01 16.00
C TYR A 14 -47.88 -26.55 15.93
N ALA A 15 -46.91 -26.15 16.74
CA ALA A 15 -46.23 -24.85 16.65
C ALA A 15 -45.02 -24.93 15.71
N GLY A 16 -44.72 -23.85 15.00
CA GLY A 16 -43.53 -23.77 14.17
C GLY A 16 -42.96 -22.36 14.16
N SER A 17 -41.66 -22.29 13.91
CA SER A 17 -40.93 -21.04 13.88
C SER A 17 -39.79 -21.03 12.86
N CYS A 18 -39.40 -19.82 12.42
CA CYS A 18 -38.13 -19.66 11.71
C CYS A 18 -36.96 -19.75 12.70
N HIS A 19 -35.73 -19.90 12.20
CA HIS A 19 -34.54 -20.09 13.05
C HIS A 19 -34.33 -19.00 14.12
N CYS A 20 -34.65 -17.74 13.82
CA CYS A 20 -34.52 -16.64 14.79
C CYS A 20 -35.77 -16.39 15.64
N GLY A 21 -36.85 -17.17 15.45
CA GLY A 21 -38.11 -17.04 16.19
C GLY A 21 -38.96 -15.82 15.84
N PHE A 22 -38.58 -15.01 14.84
CA PHE A 22 -39.37 -13.84 14.41
C PHE A 22 -40.70 -14.26 13.75
N VAL A 23 -40.63 -15.27 12.88
CA VAL A 23 -41.82 -15.87 12.27
C VAL A 23 -42.26 -17.01 13.17
N LYS A 24 -43.48 -16.96 13.69
CA LYS A 24 -44.10 -18.01 14.50
C LYS A 24 -45.49 -18.31 13.96
N TYR A 25 -45.88 -19.57 13.95
CA TYR A 25 -47.17 -20.00 13.46
C TYR A 25 -47.63 -21.27 14.15
N THR A 26 -48.92 -21.56 14.03
CA THR A 26 -49.49 -22.86 14.40
C THR A 26 -50.16 -23.49 13.19
N VAL A 27 -50.11 -24.81 13.12
CA VAL A 27 -50.73 -25.60 12.06
C VAL A 27 -51.50 -26.77 12.65
N ASN A 28 -52.76 -26.96 12.23
CA ASN A 28 -53.61 -28.05 12.69
C ASN A 28 -53.70 -29.15 11.63
N ILE A 29 -52.96 -30.23 11.80
CA ILE A 29 -52.82 -31.28 10.78
C ILE A 29 -52.78 -32.68 11.39
N ASP A 30 -53.19 -33.67 10.60
CA ASP A 30 -52.77 -35.06 10.80
C ASP A 30 -51.60 -35.36 9.87
N ILE A 31 -50.39 -35.45 10.42
CA ILE A 31 -49.16 -35.68 9.65
C ILE A 31 -49.19 -37.00 8.89
N ARG A 32 -49.95 -38.01 9.36
CA ARG A 32 -50.04 -39.31 8.68
C ARG A 32 -50.98 -39.25 7.47
N GLN A 33 -52.00 -38.42 7.53
CA GLN A 33 -52.98 -38.27 6.44
C GLN A 33 -52.55 -37.24 5.39
N VAL A 34 -51.89 -36.15 5.80
CA VAL A 34 -51.49 -35.03 4.92
C VAL A 34 -50.37 -35.39 3.93
N ALA A 35 -49.78 -36.59 4.05
CA ALA A 35 -48.75 -37.13 3.16
C ALA A 35 -47.63 -36.12 2.84
N PRO A 36 -46.77 -35.77 3.81
CA PRO A 36 -45.70 -34.80 3.62
C PRO A 36 -44.87 -35.11 2.39
N SER A 37 -44.55 -34.08 1.60
CA SER A 37 -44.02 -34.28 0.25
C SER A 37 -42.74 -33.49 -0.02
N ARG A 38 -41.93 -33.99 -0.93
CA ARG A 38 -40.73 -33.31 -1.43
C ARG A 38 -40.78 -33.17 -2.94
N CYS A 39 -40.15 -32.11 -3.43
CA CYS A 39 -40.07 -31.82 -4.84
C CYS A 39 -38.59 -31.75 -5.26
N ASN A 40 -38.26 -32.34 -6.41
CA ASN A 40 -36.91 -32.29 -6.99
C ASN A 40 -36.57 -30.97 -7.71
N CYS A 41 -37.43 -29.95 -7.66
CA CYS A 41 -37.12 -28.65 -8.25
C CYS A 41 -36.01 -27.92 -7.48
N SER A 42 -35.26 -27.07 -8.19
CA SER A 42 -34.04 -26.46 -7.66
C SER A 42 -34.25 -25.62 -6.40
N ILE A 43 -35.40 -24.95 -6.26
CA ILE A 43 -35.72 -24.15 -5.08
C ILE A 43 -36.10 -25.01 -3.86
N CYS A 44 -36.94 -26.03 -4.04
CA CYS A 44 -37.36 -26.91 -2.94
C CYS A 44 -36.18 -27.71 -2.40
N LEU A 45 -35.27 -28.15 -3.28
CA LEU A 45 -34.02 -28.80 -2.89
C LEU A 45 -33.08 -27.87 -2.13
N LYS A 46 -32.82 -26.66 -2.65
CA LYS A 46 -31.91 -25.70 -1.98
C LYS A 46 -32.42 -25.24 -0.62
N LYS A 47 -33.74 -25.21 -0.42
CA LYS A 47 -34.37 -24.90 0.87
C LYS A 47 -34.40 -26.08 1.84
N GLY A 48 -34.18 -27.30 1.34
CA GLY A 48 -34.45 -28.51 2.11
C GLY A 48 -35.93 -28.68 2.46
N SER A 49 -36.86 -28.13 1.68
CA SER A 49 -38.27 -28.02 2.08
C SER A 49 -38.96 -29.40 2.12
N ILE A 50 -39.63 -29.70 3.22
CA ILE A 50 -40.66 -30.75 3.30
C ILE A 50 -42.00 -30.03 3.21
N SER A 51 -42.71 -30.16 2.10
CA SER A 51 -43.98 -29.47 1.85
C SER A 51 -45.11 -30.25 2.51
N ILE A 52 -45.73 -29.66 3.52
CA ILE A 52 -46.94 -30.17 4.18
C ILE A 52 -48.09 -29.29 3.76
N ARG A 53 -49.16 -29.88 3.22
CA ARG A 53 -50.33 -29.16 2.71
C ARG A 53 -51.56 -29.46 3.57
N PRO A 54 -51.88 -28.65 4.58
CA PRO A 54 -53.12 -28.80 5.35
C PRO A 54 -54.34 -28.84 4.42
N GLU A 55 -55.40 -29.54 4.82
CA GLU A 55 -56.61 -29.69 3.99
C GLU A 55 -57.35 -28.36 3.78
N LYS A 56 -57.29 -27.46 4.77
CA LYS A 56 -57.94 -26.15 4.75
C LYS A 56 -56.93 -25.04 5.02
N ARG A 57 -57.12 -23.86 4.42
CA ARG A 57 -56.20 -22.72 4.61
C ARG A 57 -56.23 -22.23 6.06
N GLU A 58 -57.39 -22.34 6.69
CA GLU A 58 -57.66 -21.94 8.07
C GLU A 58 -56.91 -22.80 9.08
N ASP A 59 -56.42 -23.98 8.67
CA ASP A 59 -55.58 -24.84 9.52
C ASP A 59 -54.19 -24.23 9.76
N ILE A 60 -53.80 -23.14 9.07
CA ILE A 60 -52.54 -22.41 9.29
C ILE A 60 -52.84 -21.04 9.88
N THR A 61 -52.36 -20.79 11.09
CA THR A 61 -52.46 -19.49 11.78
C THR A 61 -51.08 -18.88 11.95
N LEU A 62 -50.86 -17.68 11.41
CA LEU A 62 -49.66 -16.88 11.67
C LEU A 62 -49.80 -16.19 13.03
N LEU A 63 -48.83 -16.38 13.92
CA LEU A 63 -48.79 -15.73 15.24
C LEU A 63 -47.89 -14.49 15.26
N SER A 64 -46.81 -14.51 14.47
CA SER A 64 -45.88 -13.40 14.31
C SER A 64 -45.20 -13.54 12.94
N PRO A 65 -44.98 -12.46 12.17
CA PRO A 65 -45.44 -11.08 12.38
C PRO A 65 -46.98 -10.90 12.27
N ALA A 66 -47.48 -9.67 12.48
CA ALA A 66 -48.93 -9.38 12.46
C ALA A 66 -49.57 -9.58 11.08
N SER A 67 -48.80 -9.39 10.00
CA SER A 67 -49.22 -9.67 8.62
C SER A 67 -48.13 -10.44 7.85
N MET A 68 -48.56 -11.24 6.87
CA MET A 68 -47.65 -11.89 5.91
C MET A 68 -46.82 -10.88 5.09
N ASP A 69 -47.25 -9.61 4.96
CA ASP A 69 -46.53 -8.55 4.23
C ASP A 69 -45.18 -8.19 4.87
N GLU A 70 -45.03 -8.50 6.15
CA GLU A 70 -43.77 -8.32 6.86
C GLU A 70 -42.73 -9.40 6.52
N LEU A 71 -43.12 -10.44 5.78
CA LEU A 71 -42.20 -11.44 5.25
C LEU A 71 -41.61 -10.99 3.90
N THR A 72 -40.46 -11.56 3.52
CA THR A 72 -39.93 -11.35 2.16
C THR A 72 -40.54 -12.39 1.24
N GLU A 73 -41.17 -11.94 0.15
CA GLU A 73 -41.72 -12.80 -0.88
C GLU A 73 -40.70 -13.02 -2.02
N TYR A 74 -40.64 -14.25 -2.53
CA TYR A 74 -39.93 -14.59 -3.75
C TYR A 74 -40.81 -15.43 -4.67
N THR A 75 -40.97 -14.97 -5.90
CA THR A 75 -41.60 -15.70 -7.01
C THR A 75 -40.60 -15.83 -8.15
N PHE A 76 -40.71 -16.91 -8.91
CA PHE A 76 -39.86 -17.18 -10.07
C PHE A 76 -40.64 -17.98 -11.13
N GLY A 77 -40.09 -18.10 -12.34
CA GLY A 77 -40.78 -18.74 -13.45
C GLY A 77 -42.08 -18.00 -13.81
N GLU A 78 -43.17 -18.74 -13.96
CA GLU A 78 -44.51 -18.20 -14.24
C GLU A 78 -45.16 -17.50 -13.02
N LYS A 79 -44.43 -17.33 -11.91
CA LYS A 79 -44.88 -16.69 -10.67
C LYS A 79 -46.13 -17.32 -10.05
N ARG A 80 -46.33 -18.63 -10.26
CA ARG A 80 -47.45 -19.41 -9.73
C ARG A 80 -47.30 -19.81 -8.25
N ALA A 81 -46.08 -19.77 -7.71
CA ALA A 81 -45.79 -20.12 -6.33
C ALA A 81 -45.03 -18.99 -5.62
N HIS A 82 -45.63 -18.51 -4.54
CA HIS A 82 -45.18 -17.46 -3.65
C HIS A 82 -44.48 -18.09 -2.45
N HIS A 83 -43.17 -17.86 -2.36
CA HIS A 83 -42.38 -18.35 -1.25
C HIS A 83 -42.10 -17.24 -0.25
N TYR A 84 -42.53 -17.42 0.99
CA TYR A 84 -42.33 -16.43 2.05
C TYR A 84 -41.15 -16.80 2.94
N PHE A 85 -40.34 -15.80 3.28
CA PHE A 85 -39.10 -15.93 4.06
C PHE A 85 -39.06 -14.93 5.21
N CYS A 86 -38.42 -15.32 6.29
CA CYS A 86 -38.06 -14.40 7.37
C CYS A 86 -37.03 -13.38 6.89
N LYS A 87 -37.30 -12.07 7.06
CA LYS A 87 -36.36 -10.97 6.76
C LYS A 87 -35.05 -11.06 7.56
N THR A 88 -35.10 -11.65 8.75
CA THR A 88 -33.97 -11.70 9.69
C THR A 88 -33.04 -12.89 9.43
N CYS A 89 -33.58 -14.11 9.32
CA CYS A 89 -32.78 -15.33 9.19
C CYS A 89 -32.88 -16.03 7.82
N GLY A 90 -33.74 -15.56 6.92
CA GLY A 90 -33.86 -16.13 5.57
C GLY A 90 -34.50 -17.52 5.48
N VAL A 91 -35.04 -18.08 6.57
CA VAL A 91 -35.76 -19.37 6.56
C VAL A 91 -37.12 -19.21 5.88
N SER A 92 -37.50 -20.18 5.03
CA SER A 92 -38.78 -20.23 4.34
C SER A 92 -39.78 -21.08 5.11
N CYS A 93 -40.83 -20.47 5.66
CA CYS A 93 -41.86 -21.14 6.45
C CYS A 93 -43.11 -21.48 5.61
N PHE A 94 -43.49 -20.62 4.66
CA PHE A 94 -44.73 -20.75 3.89
C PHE A 94 -44.50 -20.76 2.39
N ILE A 95 -45.37 -21.50 1.69
CA ILE A 95 -45.47 -21.51 0.24
C ILE A 95 -46.96 -21.48 -0.11
N PHE A 96 -47.40 -20.45 -0.81
CA PHE A 96 -48.75 -20.34 -1.33
C PHE A 96 -48.71 -20.27 -2.85
N GLY A 97 -49.69 -20.84 -3.54
CA GLY A 97 -49.69 -20.79 -4.99
C GLY A 97 -50.98 -21.32 -5.60
N SER A 98 -51.07 -21.17 -6.91
CA SER A 98 -52.20 -21.64 -7.70
C SER A 98 -51.71 -22.37 -8.95
N TYR A 99 -52.37 -23.48 -9.29
CA TYR A 99 -52.10 -24.24 -10.50
C TYR A 99 -53.43 -24.55 -11.19
N GLY A 100 -53.69 -23.86 -12.32
CA GLY A 100 -55.04 -23.81 -12.88
C GLY A 100 -56.02 -23.22 -11.87
N ASP A 101 -57.17 -23.87 -11.69
CA ASP A 101 -58.19 -23.46 -10.71
C ASP A 101 -57.92 -23.97 -9.28
N VAL A 102 -56.82 -24.69 -9.06
CA VAL A 102 -56.49 -25.28 -7.74
C VAL A 102 -55.51 -24.37 -6.99
N GLN A 103 -55.96 -23.83 -5.86
CA GLN A 103 -55.08 -23.16 -4.90
C GLN A 103 -54.45 -24.17 -3.94
N PHE A 104 -53.19 -23.94 -3.56
CA PHE A 104 -52.53 -24.73 -2.54
C PHE A 104 -51.79 -23.84 -1.53
N TRP A 105 -51.77 -24.32 -0.29
CA TRP A 105 -50.99 -23.76 0.79
C TRP A 105 -50.15 -24.84 1.43
N ALA A 106 -48.88 -24.50 1.66
CA ALA A 106 -47.94 -25.41 2.27
C ALA A 106 -47.08 -24.71 3.31
N ILE A 107 -46.77 -25.46 4.37
CA ILE A 107 -45.72 -25.11 5.32
C ILE A 107 -44.48 -25.97 5.05
N ASN A 108 -43.31 -25.44 5.41
CA ASN A 108 -42.10 -26.22 5.45
C ASN A 108 -42.02 -27.01 6.77
N GLY A 109 -42.20 -28.33 6.71
CA GLY A 109 -42.21 -29.21 7.87
C GLY A 109 -40.96 -29.13 8.75
N LEU A 110 -39.79 -28.81 8.16
CA LEU A 110 -38.56 -28.60 8.93
C LEU A 110 -38.55 -27.34 9.81
N THR A 111 -39.60 -26.52 9.71
CA THR A 111 -39.79 -25.33 10.57
C THR A 111 -40.82 -25.58 11.68
N ILE A 112 -41.34 -26.80 11.82
CA ILE A 112 -42.10 -27.21 13.02
C ILE A 112 -41.08 -27.46 14.14
N ASP A 113 -41.36 -26.95 15.33
CA ASP A 113 -40.40 -27.05 16.44
C ASP A 113 -40.20 -28.52 16.86
N THR A 114 -38.93 -28.89 17.10
CA THR A 114 -38.48 -30.30 17.17
C THR A 114 -38.98 -31.09 18.38
N ASP A 115 -39.43 -30.40 19.42
CA ASP A 115 -39.91 -30.95 20.69
C ASP A 115 -41.34 -31.50 20.62
N GLN A 116 -42.00 -31.43 19.46
CA GLN A 116 -43.41 -31.84 19.30
C GLN A 116 -43.62 -33.29 18.82
N GLY A 117 -42.58 -34.11 18.93
CA GLY A 117 -42.63 -35.57 18.73
C GLY A 117 -42.72 -36.01 17.28
N ILE A 118 -42.24 -35.20 16.34
CA ILE A 118 -42.20 -35.54 14.90
C ILE A 118 -40.81 -36.08 14.56
N ASP A 119 -40.74 -37.35 14.20
CA ASP A 119 -39.53 -37.94 13.62
C ASP A 119 -39.64 -38.01 12.09
N TRP A 120 -39.00 -37.06 11.41
CA TRP A 120 -38.96 -37.00 9.94
C TRP A 120 -38.30 -38.21 9.28
N SER A 121 -37.54 -39.04 10.02
CA SER A 121 -36.92 -40.24 9.49
C SER A 121 -37.89 -41.41 9.32
N THR A 122 -38.99 -41.41 10.07
CA THR A 122 -40.01 -42.48 10.06
C THR A 122 -41.23 -42.14 9.20
N ILE A 123 -41.39 -40.88 8.81
CA ILE A 123 -42.52 -40.42 8.00
C ILE A 123 -42.30 -40.81 6.54
N ARG A 124 -43.28 -41.53 5.96
CA ARG A 124 -43.28 -41.87 4.54
C ARG A 124 -43.57 -40.63 3.69
N LEU A 125 -42.54 -40.12 3.01
CA LEU A 125 -42.65 -38.97 2.13
C LEU A 125 -43.20 -39.35 0.75
N GLN A 126 -43.97 -38.44 0.17
CA GLN A 126 -44.34 -38.46 -1.24
C GLN A 126 -43.41 -37.55 -2.05
N TYR A 127 -43.20 -37.86 -3.33
CA TYR A 127 -42.28 -37.11 -4.18
C TYR A 127 -42.97 -36.58 -5.42
N TRP A 128 -42.63 -35.34 -5.78
CA TRP A 128 -43.13 -34.61 -6.94
C TRP A 128 -42.01 -34.27 -7.93
N ASP A 129 -42.35 -34.29 -9.22
CA ASP A 129 -41.45 -33.96 -10.34
C ASP A 129 -41.58 -32.48 -10.76
N GLY A 130 -41.03 -31.58 -9.96
CA GLY A 130 -41.02 -30.15 -10.29
C GLY A 130 -39.83 -29.71 -11.14
N LYS A 131 -38.83 -30.57 -11.36
CA LYS A 131 -37.71 -30.27 -12.26
C LYS A 131 -38.18 -30.21 -13.72
N ASP A 132 -38.99 -31.19 -14.13
CA ASP A 132 -39.47 -31.35 -15.50
C ASP A 132 -40.93 -30.88 -15.66
N ASN A 133 -41.44 -30.08 -14.70
CA ASN A 133 -42.84 -29.59 -14.63
C ASN A 133 -43.91 -30.71 -14.70
N GLY A 134 -43.57 -31.92 -14.25
CA GLY A 134 -44.40 -33.12 -14.30
C GLY A 134 -45.48 -33.20 -13.23
N TRP A 135 -46.05 -32.08 -12.78
CA TRP A 135 -47.01 -32.03 -11.67
C TRP A 135 -48.30 -32.83 -11.95
N PHE A 136 -48.72 -32.90 -13.21
CA PHE A 136 -49.89 -33.69 -13.62
C PHE A 136 -49.69 -35.20 -13.51
N LYS A 137 -48.44 -35.68 -13.37
CA LYS A 137 -48.14 -37.12 -13.19
C LYS A 137 -48.52 -37.62 -11.78
N GLY A 138 -48.89 -36.71 -10.88
CA GLY A 138 -49.17 -37.02 -9.48
C GLY A 138 -47.90 -37.23 -8.65
N SER A 139 -48.08 -37.39 -7.34
CA SER A 139 -47.01 -37.79 -6.44
C SER A 139 -46.83 -39.31 -6.43
N LYS A 140 -45.61 -39.77 -6.14
CA LYS A 140 -45.31 -41.19 -5.93
C LYS A 140 -44.53 -41.41 -4.64
N SER A 141 -44.52 -42.65 -4.13
CA SER A 141 -43.82 -42.99 -2.88
C SER A 141 -42.30 -43.13 -3.04
N GLU A 142 -41.81 -43.19 -4.27
CA GLU A 142 -40.38 -43.25 -4.59
C GLU A 142 -39.86 -41.87 -5.02
N PRO A 143 -38.63 -41.50 -4.67
CA PRO A 143 -38.06 -40.23 -5.10
C PRO A 143 -37.93 -40.15 -6.63
N TYR A 144 -38.24 -38.97 -7.18
CA TYR A 144 -37.73 -38.60 -8.50
C TYR A 144 -36.21 -38.36 -8.41
N PRO A 145 -35.46 -38.46 -9.51
CA PRO A 145 -34.03 -38.16 -9.50
C PRO A 145 -33.76 -36.81 -8.82
N TYR A 146 -32.81 -36.79 -7.88
CA TYR A 146 -32.46 -35.65 -7.02
C TYR A 146 -33.50 -35.28 -5.95
N GLY A 147 -34.57 -36.07 -5.76
CA GLY A 147 -35.68 -35.78 -4.85
C GLY A 147 -35.51 -36.30 -3.41
N SER A 148 -34.65 -37.30 -3.16
CA SER A 148 -34.40 -37.82 -1.81
C SER A 148 -33.21 -37.13 -1.12
N TRP A 149 -33.16 -37.21 0.22
CA TRP A 149 -32.00 -36.71 1.01
C TRP A 149 -30.74 -37.52 0.68
N THR A 150 -30.91 -38.81 0.38
CA THR A 150 -29.84 -39.73 0.02
C THR A 150 -29.34 -39.51 -1.41
N ASP A 151 -30.19 -39.12 -2.38
CA ASP A 151 -29.75 -38.82 -3.77
C ASP A 151 -28.92 -37.53 -3.89
N ILE A 152 -29.06 -36.61 -2.92
CA ILE A 152 -28.22 -35.40 -2.84
C ILE A 152 -26.76 -35.77 -2.51
N PHE A 153 -26.53 -36.88 -1.79
CA PHE A 153 -25.21 -37.33 -1.36
C PHE A 153 -24.71 -38.59 -2.11
N THR A 154 -25.61 -39.35 -2.71
CA THR A 154 -25.33 -40.55 -3.52
C THR A 154 -25.70 -40.23 -4.96
N PRO A 155 -24.73 -39.88 -5.82
CA PRO A 155 -25.05 -39.60 -7.21
C PRO A 155 -25.61 -40.89 -7.86
N PRO A 156 -26.57 -40.78 -8.81
CA PRO A 156 -26.86 -41.91 -9.70
C PRO A 156 -25.53 -42.37 -10.31
N ARG A 157 -25.38 -43.68 -10.56
CA ARG A 157 -24.30 -44.26 -11.37
C ARG A 157 -24.31 -43.57 -12.73
N GLN A 158 -23.67 -42.42 -12.79
CA GLN A 158 -23.45 -41.67 -14.00
C GLN A 158 -22.32 -42.38 -14.72
N THR A 159 -22.66 -42.92 -15.88
CA THR A 159 -21.79 -42.80 -17.04
C THR A 159 -21.20 -41.38 -17.03
N ASN A 160 -19.92 -41.30 -16.66
CA ASN A 160 -19.00 -40.16 -16.79
C ASN A 160 -19.58 -38.75 -16.70
N HIS A 161 -20.03 -38.31 -15.52
CA HIS A 161 -19.97 -36.89 -15.18
C HIS A 161 -19.42 -36.68 -13.77
N HIS A 162 -18.10 -36.53 -13.69
CA HIS A 162 -17.40 -36.12 -12.48
C HIS A 162 -18.01 -34.84 -11.90
N ARG A 163 -18.45 -34.90 -10.65
CA ARG A 163 -18.69 -33.73 -9.79
C ARG A 163 -17.43 -32.86 -9.82
N VAL A 164 -17.44 -31.77 -10.59
CA VAL A 164 -16.27 -30.90 -10.76
C VAL A 164 -15.99 -30.23 -9.42
N LYS A 165 -15.09 -30.84 -8.63
CA LYS A 165 -14.46 -30.21 -7.48
C LYS A 165 -13.78 -28.96 -8.05
N MET A 166 -14.27 -27.76 -7.72
CA MET A 166 -13.60 -26.54 -8.17
C MET A 166 -12.15 -26.60 -7.71
N SER A 167 -11.24 -26.58 -8.69
CA SER A 167 -9.81 -26.71 -8.44
C SER A 167 -9.34 -25.45 -7.72
N HIS A 168 -8.88 -25.61 -6.48
CA HIS A 168 -8.21 -24.55 -5.74
C HIS A 168 -6.69 -24.71 -5.89
N ARG A 169 -5.96 -23.66 -5.53
CA ARG A 169 -4.50 -23.70 -5.55
C ARG A 169 -4.01 -24.79 -4.60
N LYS A 170 -3.32 -25.80 -5.12
CA LYS A 170 -2.85 -26.99 -4.36
C LYS A 170 -2.01 -26.65 -3.12
N PHE A 171 -1.15 -25.64 -3.21
CA PHE A 171 -0.30 -25.18 -2.11
C PHE A 171 -0.31 -23.67 -2.05
N GLU A 172 -0.68 -23.12 -0.90
CA GLU A 172 -0.67 -21.69 -0.67
C GLU A 172 0.75 -21.16 -0.57
N ALA A 173 0.96 -19.96 -1.12
CA ALA A 173 2.17 -19.20 -0.90
C ALA A 173 1.87 -17.72 -1.09
N PRO A 174 2.67 -16.82 -0.49
CA PRO A 174 2.51 -15.39 -0.65
C PRO A 174 2.53 -14.96 -2.12
N ARG A 175 1.90 -13.82 -2.39
CA ARG A 175 1.94 -13.23 -3.73
C ARG A 175 3.36 -12.82 -4.11
N HIS A 176 3.68 -12.93 -5.40
CA HIS A 176 4.92 -12.37 -5.94
C HIS A 176 4.80 -10.86 -6.15
N GLY A 177 5.38 -10.10 -5.23
CA GLY A 177 5.46 -8.64 -5.27
C GLY A 177 4.23 -7.90 -4.74
N SER A 178 4.48 -6.73 -4.17
CA SER A 178 3.45 -5.87 -3.59
C SER A 178 2.72 -5.06 -4.67
N LEU A 179 1.39 -5.05 -4.60
CA LEU A 179 0.51 -4.29 -5.49
C LEU A 179 0.56 -2.78 -5.22
N ALA A 180 0.93 -2.36 -4.01
CA ALA A 180 1.01 -0.95 -3.63
C ALA A 180 2.04 -0.15 -4.44
N PHE A 181 2.98 -0.84 -5.11
CA PHE A 181 4.01 -0.24 -5.95
C PHE A 181 3.69 -0.30 -7.46
N LEU A 182 2.45 -0.63 -7.82
CA LEU A 182 1.95 -0.51 -9.18
C LEU A 182 1.43 0.91 -9.47
N PRO A 183 1.44 1.34 -10.74
CA PRO A 183 2.09 0.69 -11.88
C PRO A 183 3.63 0.80 -11.79
N ARG A 184 4.34 -0.29 -12.10
CA ARG A 184 5.81 -0.33 -12.14
C ARG A 184 6.34 0.25 -13.46
N LYS A 185 6.19 1.57 -13.61
CA LYS A 185 6.69 2.38 -14.73
C LYS A 185 7.85 3.28 -14.31
N ARG A 186 8.53 3.89 -15.29
CA ARG A 186 9.59 4.88 -15.03
C ARG A 186 8.98 6.10 -14.33
N SER A 187 9.70 6.64 -13.34
CA SER A 187 9.38 7.93 -12.75
C SER A 187 9.56 9.03 -13.79
N ALA A 188 8.56 9.90 -13.93
CA ALA A 188 8.63 11.07 -14.81
C ALA A 188 9.61 12.13 -14.29
N ARG A 189 9.82 12.20 -12.97
CA ARG A 189 10.75 13.13 -12.33
C ARG A 189 12.01 12.40 -11.90
N HIS A 190 13.17 13.04 -12.08
CA HIS A 190 14.47 12.51 -11.69
C HIS A 190 14.76 12.69 -10.19
N ARG A 191 14.26 13.77 -9.58
CA ARG A 191 14.38 14.03 -8.15
C ARG A 191 13.26 13.34 -7.38
N GLY A 192 13.54 12.94 -6.15
CA GLY A 192 12.51 12.65 -5.15
C GLY A 192 11.50 13.79 -4.99
N LYS A 193 10.24 13.56 -5.37
CA LYS A 193 9.15 14.49 -5.01
C LYS A 193 8.67 14.15 -3.61
N VAL A 194 8.68 15.12 -2.71
CA VAL A 194 7.96 15.01 -1.43
C VAL A 194 6.47 15.11 -1.72
N LYS A 195 5.70 14.07 -1.40
CA LYS A 195 4.24 14.07 -1.57
C LYS A 195 3.51 14.59 -0.33
N SER A 196 4.10 14.38 0.84
CA SER A 196 3.59 14.79 2.14
C SER A 196 4.77 15.27 2.97
N PHE A 197 4.62 16.39 3.67
CA PHE A 197 5.59 16.86 4.65
C PHE A 197 5.20 16.36 6.05
N PRO A 198 6.10 16.39 7.04
CA PRO A 198 5.76 16.10 8.42
C PRO A 198 4.57 16.94 8.88
N LYS A 199 3.77 16.39 9.81
CA LYS A 199 2.65 17.12 10.38
C LYS A 199 3.17 18.39 11.05
N ASP A 200 2.49 19.49 10.79
CA ASP A 200 2.82 20.79 11.36
C ASP A 200 2.36 20.87 12.83
N ASP A 201 3.16 21.54 13.66
CA ASP A 201 2.91 21.72 15.09
C ASP A 201 3.24 23.19 15.46
N PRO A 202 2.21 24.06 15.58
CA PRO A 202 2.41 25.49 15.83
C PRO A 202 3.15 25.80 17.14
N LYS A 203 3.20 24.86 18.10
CA LYS A 203 3.88 25.06 19.39
C LYS A 203 5.41 24.98 19.28
N LYS A 204 5.92 24.39 18.20
CA LYS A 204 7.36 24.23 17.98
C LYS A 204 7.93 25.47 17.28
N PRO A 205 9.23 25.76 17.47
CA PRO A 205 9.90 26.81 16.73
C PRO A 205 9.83 26.53 15.22
N VAL A 206 9.82 27.61 14.45
CA VAL A 206 9.79 27.58 12.99
C VAL A 206 11.04 26.86 12.47
N HIS A 207 10.86 25.86 11.61
CA HIS A 207 11.96 25.07 11.06
C HIS A 207 11.66 24.54 9.66
N LEU A 208 12.74 24.21 8.94
CA LEU A 208 12.67 23.54 7.64
C LEU A 208 12.52 22.03 7.79
N THR A 209 11.83 21.41 6.83
CA THR A 209 11.43 19.99 6.91
C THR A 209 12.22 19.05 6.00
N ALA A 210 12.97 19.58 5.04
CA ALA A 210 13.66 18.79 4.03
C ALA A 210 14.88 19.49 3.42
N SER A 211 15.84 18.71 2.97
CA SER A 211 17.02 19.15 2.22
C SER A 211 17.28 18.29 0.98
N MET A 212 18.24 18.69 0.16
CA MET A 212 18.73 17.91 -0.98
C MET A 212 20.21 17.59 -0.82
N GLY A 213 20.58 16.38 -1.22
CA GLY A 213 21.96 15.95 -1.31
C GLY A 213 22.19 15.02 -2.50
N TYR A 214 23.44 14.62 -2.70
CA TYR A 214 23.86 13.75 -3.79
C TYR A 214 24.52 12.51 -3.21
N LYS A 215 24.07 11.33 -3.67
CA LYS A 215 24.65 10.07 -3.21
C LYS A 215 26.11 9.96 -3.66
N ALA A 216 27.06 10.10 -2.75
CA ALA A 216 28.48 10.01 -3.05
C ALA A 216 28.94 8.55 -3.18
N GLY A 217 28.70 7.78 -2.12
CA GLY A 217 29.10 6.38 -2.07
C GLY A 217 28.65 5.71 -0.79
N MET A 218 29.29 4.58 -0.47
CA MET A 218 29.04 3.83 0.75
C MET A 218 30.38 3.45 1.37
N THR A 219 30.40 3.34 2.68
CA THR A 219 31.52 2.83 3.45
C THR A 219 31.00 2.02 4.64
N THR A 220 31.88 1.52 5.49
CA THR A 220 31.53 0.84 6.74
C THR A 220 32.01 1.64 7.94
N ILE A 221 31.33 1.45 9.06
CA ILE A 221 31.71 2.02 10.35
C ILE A 221 31.81 0.91 11.39
N VAL A 222 32.51 1.20 12.47
CA VAL A 222 32.41 0.49 13.75
C VAL A 222 31.77 1.42 14.77
N ARG A 223 30.81 0.89 15.53
CA ARG A 223 30.19 1.57 16.67
C ARG A 223 29.98 0.59 17.81
N ASP A 224 29.92 1.10 19.04
CA ASP A 224 29.36 0.35 20.15
C ASP A 224 27.84 0.34 20.09
N LEU A 225 27.25 -0.83 20.25
CA LEU A 225 25.80 -0.97 20.32
C LEU A 225 25.31 -0.89 21.76
N GLU A 226 24.87 0.29 22.17
CA GLU A 226 24.19 0.47 23.46
C GLU A 226 22.67 0.30 23.32
N ARG A 227 22.22 -0.96 23.27
CA ARG A 227 20.78 -1.28 23.32
C ARG A 227 20.46 -2.40 24.32
N PRO A 228 19.98 -2.09 25.54
CA PRO A 228 19.58 -3.09 26.52
C PRO A 228 18.58 -4.10 25.95
N GLY A 229 18.84 -5.39 26.19
CA GLY A 229 18.05 -6.52 25.67
C GLY A 229 18.45 -7.01 24.28
N ALA A 230 19.36 -6.34 23.57
CA ALA A 230 19.93 -6.88 22.32
C ALA A 230 21.07 -7.86 22.61
N LYS A 231 21.18 -8.95 21.84
CA LYS A 231 22.31 -9.91 21.93
C LYS A 231 23.69 -9.26 21.74
N MET A 232 23.72 -8.15 21.00
CA MET A 232 24.94 -7.38 20.72
C MET A 232 25.10 -6.16 21.64
N HIS A 233 24.36 -6.06 22.74
CA HIS A 233 24.50 -4.95 23.69
C HIS A 233 25.94 -4.87 24.24
N LYS A 234 26.51 -3.67 24.28
CA LYS A 234 27.90 -3.39 24.69
C LYS A 234 28.95 -4.14 23.87
N LYS A 235 28.61 -4.48 22.62
CA LYS A 235 29.56 -5.05 21.66
C LYS A 235 29.76 -4.09 20.51
N GLU A 236 30.95 -4.14 19.95
CA GLU A 236 31.26 -3.48 18.69
C GLU A 236 30.50 -4.17 17.56
N ILE A 237 29.88 -3.36 16.70
CA ILE A 237 29.23 -3.82 15.50
C ILE A 237 29.75 -3.05 14.29
N VAL A 238 29.90 -3.77 13.19
CA VAL A 238 30.18 -3.18 11.89
C VAL A 238 28.88 -2.94 11.16
N GLU A 239 28.67 -1.72 10.66
CA GLU A 239 27.50 -1.40 9.86
C GLU A 239 27.86 -0.68 8.57
N ALA A 240 27.13 -1.00 7.51
CA ALA A 240 27.22 -0.29 6.24
C ALA A 240 26.52 1.07 6.33
N VAL A 241 27.15 2.11 5.77
CA VAL A 241 26.62 3.47 5.71
C VAL A 241 26.66 4.02 4.30
N THR A 242 25.73 4.91 3.99
CA THR A 242 25.72 5.70 2.76
C THR A 242 26.12 7.13 3.06
N ILE A 243 27.08 7.65 2.28
CA ILE A 243 27.50 9.05 2.34
C ILE A 243 26.72 9.85 1.29
N VAL A 244 26.06 10.90 1.76
CA VAL A 244 25.32 11.85 0.93
C VAL A 244 25.97 13.21 1.08
N GLU A 245 26.59 13.72 0.02
CA GLU A 245 27.15 15.07 0.00
C GLU A 245 26.01 16.10 -0.13
N THR A 246 25.99 17.07 0.77
CA THR A 246 24.94 18.08 0.93
C THR A 246 25.56 19.47 0.83
N PRO A 247 25.85 19.97 -0.40
CA PRO A 247 26.25 21.35 -0.55
C PRO A 247 25.13 22.29 -0.05
N PRO A 248 25.46 23.45 0.54
CA PRO A 248 24.45 24.35 1.07
C PRO A 248 23.40 24.72 0.00
N MET A 249 22.13 24.70 0.39
CA MET A 249 21.05 25.16 -0.50
C MET A 249 20.92 26.68 -0.40
N ILE A 250 20.39 27.35 -1.42
CA ILE A 250 20.07 28.77 -1.36
C ILE A 250 18.56 28.94 -1.45
N ALA A 251 17.97 29.66 -0.52
CA ALA A 251 16.57 30.05 -0.59
C ALA A 251 16.39 31.23 -1.55
N VAL A 252 15.45 31.08 -2.48
CA VAL A 252 15.24 31.99 -3.61
C VAL A 252 13.79 32.47 -3.72
N GLY A 253 12.92 32.04 -2.82
CA GLY A 253 11.53 32.46 -2.82
C GLY A 253 10.69 31.77 -1.77
N VAL A 254 9.42 32.18 -1.68
CA VAL A 254 8.41 31.57 -0.83
C VAL A 254 7.10 31.41 -1.61
N VAL A 255 6.38 30.33 -1.33
CA VAL A 255 5.07 30.02 -1.92
C VAL A 255 4.06 29.87 -0.79
N GLY A 256 2.98 30.65 -0.88
CA GLY A 256 1.83 30.51 -0.01
C GLY A 256 0.79 29.57 -0.61
N TYR A 257 0.24 28.68 0.20
CA TYR A 257 -0.85 27.79 -0.16
C TYR A 257 -2.10 28.08 0.67
N ILE A 258 -3.23 28.18 -0.02
CA ILE A 258 -4.56 28.28 0.58
C ILE A 258 -5.22 26.91 0.55
N GLU A 259 -5.91 26.57 1.63
CA GLU A 259 -6.77 25.41 1.69
C GLU A 259 -8.13 25.74 1.04
N THR A 260 -8.49 24.97 0.03
CA THR A 260 -9.77 25.06 -0.66
C THR A 260 -10.53 23.75 -0.48
N PRO A 261 -11.84 23.68 -0.73
CA PRO A 261 -12.59 22.42 -0.69
C PRO A 261 -12.05 21.32 -1.63
N ARG A 262 -11.23 21.69 -2.63
CA ARG A 262 -10.57 20.77 -3.57
C ARG A 262 -9.12 20.42 -3.17
N GLY A 263 -8.67 20.87 -2.00
CA GLY A 263 -7.30 20.73 -1.48
C GLY A 263 -6.48 22.02 -1.57
N LEU A 264 -5.16 21.89 -1.40
CA LEU A 264 -4.25 23.02 -1.38
C LEU A 264 -4.05 23.61 -2.78
N ARG A 265 -4.22 24.93 -2.89
CA ARG A 265 -3.95 25.72 -4.10
C ARG A 265 -2.88 26.76 -3.79
N SER A 266 -1.89 26.90 -4.67
CA SER A 266 -0.90 27.98 -4.55
C SER A 266 -1.58 29.34 -4.75
N LEU A 267 -1.45 30.25 -3.79
CA LEU A 267 -1.94 31.62 -3.91
C LEU A 267 -0.99 32.44 -4.77
N THR A 268 0.22 32.67 -4.26
CA THR A 268 1.27 33.45 -4.91
C THR A 268 2.65 32.88 -4.60
N THR A 269 3.60 33.24 -5.44
CA THR A 269 5.02 32.91 -5.29
C THR A 269 5.81 34.20 -5.30
N VAL A 270 6.52 34.46 -4.21
CA VAL A 270 7.46 35.57 -4.07
C VAL A 270 8.85 35.04 -4.34
N TRP A 271 9.65 35.74 -5.15
CA TRP A 271 11.04 35.41 -5.42
C TRP A 271 11.99 36.44 -4.81
N ALA A 272 13.19 36.02 -4.48
CA ALA A 272 14.31 36.88 -4.14
C ALA A 272 14.70 37.78 -5.33
N GLU A 273 15.40 38.88 -5.04
CA GLU A 273 15.84 39.84 -6.05
C GLU A 273 16.90 39.23 -6.97
N HIS A 274 17.93 38.64 -6.38
CA HIS A 274 19.08 38.11 -7.08
C HIS A 274 19.01 36.60 -7.20
N LEU A 275 18.69 36.14 -8.41
CA LEU A 275 18.67 34.71 -8.75
C LEU A 275 19.95 34.30 -9.48
N SER A 276 20.62 33.28 -8.94
CA SER A 276 21.80 32.69 -9.54
C SER A 276 21.51 32.05 -10.92
N ASP A 277 22.53 32.05 -11.78
CA ASP A 277 22.46 31.43 -13.10
C ASP A 277 22.15 29.92 -13.05
N GLU A 278 22.50 29.24 -11.95
CA GLU A 278 22.22 27.81 -11.80
C GLU A 278 20.73 27.51 -11.75
N VAL A 279 19.94 28.39 -11.10
CA VAL A 279 18.48 28.30 -11.02
C VAL A 279 17.84 28.77 -12.30
N LYS A 280 18.32 29.89 -12.86
CA LYS A 280 17.81 30.42 -14.15
C LYS A 280 17.88 29.37 -15.24
N ARG A 281 18.92 28.51 -15.23
CA ARG A 281 19.00 27.35 -16.14
C ARG A 281 17.79 26.42 -16.08
N ARG A 282 17.03 26.30 -14.99
CA ARG A 282 15.81 25.46 -14.91
C ARG A 282 14.70 25.89 -15.83
N PHE A 283 14.63 27.16 -16.17
CA PHE A 283 13.63 27.71 -17.07
C PHE A 283 14.00 27.51 -18.55
N TYR A 284 15.18 26.95 -18.84
CA TYR A 284 15.63 26.64 -20.19
C TYR A 284 15.91 25.16 -20.38
N LYS A 285 15.65 24.66 -21.60
CA LYS A 285 16.18 23.38 -22.07
C LYS A 285 17.64 23.55 -22.54
N ASN A 286 17.89 24.54 -23.39
CA ASN A 286 19.21 24.90 -23.89
C ASN A 286 19.61 26.29 -23.40
N TRP A 287 20.47 26.36 -22.38
CA TRP A 287 20.95 27.61 -21.81
C TRP A 287 21.84 28.40 -22.77
N TYR A 288 22.72 27.70 -23.50
CA TYR A 288 23.73 28.31 -24.36
C TYR A 288 23.13 29.09 -25.52
N LYS A 289 22.11 28.51 -26.19
CA LYS A 289 21.40 29.15 -27.31
C LYS A 289 20.37 30.21 -26.88
N SER A 290 20.11 30.35 -25.58
CA SER A 290 19.07 31.26 -25.09
C SER A 290 19.62 32.67 -24.86
N LYS A 291 18.76 33.69 -24.99
CA LYS A 291 19.07 35.07 -24.59
C LYS A 291 19.10 35.29 -23.06
N LYS A 292 18.86 34.23 -22.27
CA LYS A 292 18.92 34.21 -20.79
C LYS A 292 18.04 35.27 -20.09
N LYS A 293 16.91 35.65 -20.67
CA LYS A 293 15.98 36.70 -20.17
C LYS A 293 15.07 36.27 -19.00
N ALA A 294 15.39 35.18 -18.29
CA ALA A 294 14.53 34.73 -17.19
C ALA A 294 14.74 35.65 -15.99
N PHE A 295 13.65 36.11 -15.37
CA PHE A 295 13.63 37.04 -14.23
C PHE A 295 14.22 38.44 -14.47
N THR A 296 14.54 38.84 -15.70
CA THR A 296 15.09 40.19 -15.95
C THR A 296 14.09 41.29 -15.64
N LYS A 297 12.81 41.12 -16.02
CA LYS A 297 11.74 42.07 -15.67
C LYS A 297 11.43 42.06 -14.18
N TYR A 298 11.53 40.89 -13.54
CA TYR A 298 11.27 40.74 -12.11
C TYR A 298 12.30 41.52 -11.28
N ALA A 299 13.59 41.31 -11.56
CA ALA A 299 14.67 42.01 -10.89
C ALA A 299 14.59 43.54 -11.11
N LYS A 300 14.34 43.98 -12.35
CA LYS A 300 14.16 45.40 -12.67
C LYS A 300 12.99 46.03 -11.88
N ASN A 301 11.84 45.35 -11.84
CA ASN A 301 10.68 45.83 -11.10
C ASN A 301 10.92 45.83 -9.58
N HIS A 302 11.72 44.89 -9.07
CA HIS A 302 12.10 44.84 -7.66
C HIS A 302 12.96 46.04 -7.26
N SER A 303 13.97 46.37 -8.09
CA SER A 303 14.87 47.49 -7.86
C SER A 303 14.18 48.85 -8.01
N GLU A 304 13.30 49.01 -9.00
CA GLU A 304 12.60 50.28 -9.26
C GLU A 304 11.53 50.62 -8.22
N ASN A 305 10.85 49.61 -7.68
CA ASN A 305 9.74 49.80 -6.72
C ASN A 305 10.13 49.45 -5.27
N THR A 306 11.42 49.38 -4.97
CA THR A 306 11.96 49.08 -3.62
C THR A 306 11.28 47.86 -2.96
N GLY A 307 10.96 46.82 -3.74
CA GLY A 307 10.30 45.62 -3.22
C GLY A 307 8.86 45.81 -2.70
N ALA A 308 8.19 46.95 -2.91
CA ALA A 308 6.83 47.19 -2.41
C ALA A 308 5.82 46.12 -2.86
N SER A 309 5.94 45.64 -4.11
CA SER A 309 5.13 44.53 -4.61
C SER A 309 5.41 43.22 -3.89
N VAL A 310 6.64 43.00 -3.41
CA VAL A 310 7.01 41.79 -2.66
C VAL A 310 6.43 41.86 -1.25
N ALA A 311 6.58 42.99 -0.56
CA ALA A 311 6.00 43.20 0.76
C ALA A 311 4.48 42.97 0.75
N ARG A 312 3.77 43.52 -0.26
CA ARG A 312 2.33 43.30 -0.44
C ARG A 312 1.98 41.81 -0.61
N GLU A 313 2.76 41.07 -1.39
CA GLU A 313 2.52 39.64 -1.61
C GLU A 313 2.84 38.80 -0.37
N LEU A 314 3.86 39.17 0.41
CA LEU A 314 4.15 38.54 1.70
C LEU A 314 2.99 38.74 2.69
N GLU A 315 2.44 39.95 2.77
CA GLU A 315 1.25 40.22 3.60
C GLU A 315 0.01 39.45 3.12
N ARG A 316 -0.17 39.27 1.80
CA ARG A 316 -1.22 38.37 1.28
C ARG A 316 -1.02 36.93 1.71
N ILE A 317 0.23 36.44 1.75
CA ILE A 317 0.52 35.10 2.23
C ILE A 317 0.19 34.99 3.72
N LYS A 318 0.63 35.96 4.55
CA LYS A 318 0.33 36.00 5.99
C LYS A 318 -1.18 35.96 6.26
N LYS A 319 -1.97 36.69 5.47
CA LYS A 319 -3.42 36.83 5.68
C LYS A 319 -4.23 35.60 5.24
N TYR A 320 -3.91 35.00 4.09
CA TYR A 320 -4.80 34.01 3.47
C TYR A 320 -4.27 32.57 3.48
N CYS A 321 -2.96 32.37 3.59
CA CYS A 321 -2.37 31.05 3.41
C CYS A 321 -2.35 30.25 4.71
N THR A 322 -2.57 28.94 4.61
CA THR A 322 -2.45 28.01 5.73
C THR A 322 -1.09 27.32 5.75
N VAL A 323 -0.49 27.11 4.57
CA VAL A 323 0.81 26.43 4.43
C VAL A 323 1.79 27.33 3.68
N VAL A 324 2.99 27.46 4.23
CA VAL A 324 4.10 28.24 3.66
C VAL A 324 5.22 27.30 3.25
N ARG A 325 5.77 27.50 2.04
CA ARG A 325 6.91 26.72 1.55
C ARG A 325 8.01 27.61 0.99
N VAL A 326 9.25 27.37 1.40
CA VAL A 326 10.43 28.03 0.84
C VAL A 326 10.82 27.33 -0.47
N LEU A 327 11.13 28.12 -1.49
CA LEU A 327 11.78 27.67 -2.70
C LEU A 327 13.28 27.68 -2.48
N ALA A 328 13.88 26.50 -2.42
CA ALA A 328 15.32 26.34 -2.23
C ALA A 328 15.94 25.58 -3.40
N HIS A 329 17.14 25.99 -3.81
CA HIS A 329 17.90 25.28 -4.84
C HIS A 329 19.24 24.77 -4.35
N THR A 330 19.69 23.66 -4.92
CA THR A 330 21.05 23.14 -4.68
C THR A 330 22.11 24.02 -5.36
N GLN A 331 23.30 24.11 -4.77
CA GLN A 331 24.51 24.63 -5.43
C GLN A 331 25.29 23.48 -6.09
N ILE A 332 24.92 23.11 -7.32
CA ILE A 332 25.46 21.88 -7.93
C ILE A 332 26.92 22.02 -8.38
N ARG A 333 27.39 23.24 -8.69
CA ARG A 333 28.79 23.48 -9.07
C ARG A 333 29.79 23.23 -7.94
N LYS A 334 29.33 23.24 -6.69
CA LYS A 334 30.17 22.89 -5.54
C LYS A 334 30.45 21.39 -5.45
N THR A 335 29.74 20.56 -6.23
CA THR A 335 29.93 19.11 -6.28
C THR A 335 30.79 18.70 -7.48
N PRO A 336 31.42 17.51 -7.49
CA PRO A 336 32.19 17.01 -8.64
C PRO A 336 31.32 16.61 -9.86
N LEU A 337 30.05 17.02 -9.91
CA LEU A 337 29.12 16.65 -10.96
C LEU A 337 29.25 17.57 -12.18
N LYS A 338 29.20 16.97 -13.39
CA LYS A 338 29.22 17.73 -14.65
C LYS A 338 27.97 18.60 -14.87
N GLN A 339 26.86 18.28 -14.20
CA GLN A 339 25.60 19.01 -14.36
C GLN A 339 25.69 20.39 -13.71
N LYS A 340 25.51 21.47 -14.48
CA LYS A 340 25.49 22.86 -13.97
C LYS A 340 24.10 23.39 -13.61
N LYS A 341 23.07 22.58 -13.85
CA LYS A 341 21.64 22.93 -13.70
C LYS A 341 21.22 22.63 -12.26
N ALA A 342 20.92 23.63 -11.42
CA ALA A 342 20.54 23.41 -10.02
C ALA A 342 19.21 22.64 -9.90
N HIS A 343 18.98 21.92 -8.80
CA HIS A 343 17.66 21.35 -8.51
C HIS A 343 16.88 22.32 -7.63
N LEU A 344 15.69 22.76 -8.06
CA LEU A 344 14.80 23.67 -7.33
C LEU A 344 13.65 22.91 -6.67
N MET A 345 13.53 22.96 -5.34
CA MET A 345 12.45 22.30 -4.60
C MET A 345 11.69 23.30 -3.72
N GLU A 346 10.45 22.93 -3.40
CA GLU A 346 9.73 23.52 -2.29
C GLU A 346 10.05 22.72 -1.02
N VAL A 347 10.38 23.42 0.05
CA VAL A 347 10.54 22.89 1.42
C VAL A 347 9.45 23.51 2.27
N GLN A 348 8.61 22.69 2.91
CA GLN A 348 7.58 23.22 3.81
C GLN A 348 8.22 23.74 5.10
N VAL A 349 7.74 24.90 5.55
CA VAL A 349 8.11 25.49 6.84
C VAL A 349 7.05 25.09 7.85
N ASN A 350 7.46 24.44 8.93
CA ASN A 350 6.59 24.01 10.03
C ASN A 350 6.96 24.75 11.32
N GLY A 351 6.05 24.82 12.28
CA GLY A 351 6.22 25.52 13.56
C GLY A 351 5.73 26.97 13.53
N GLY A 352 5.38 27.50 14.70
CA GLY A 352 4.91 28.87 14.89
C GLY A 352 3.60 29.22 14.16
N SER A 353 3.28 30.51 14.17
CA SER A 353 2.17 31.07 13.40
C SER A 353 2.51 31.19 11.91
N VAL A 354 1.51 31.46 11.06
CA VAL A 354 1.75 31.69 9.63
C VAL A 354 2.64 32.91 9.40
N ALA A 355 2.49 33.97 10.21
CA ALA A 355 3.33 35.16 10.11
C ALA A 355 4.80 34.83 10.39
N ASP A 356 5.06 34.10 11.48
CA ASP A 356 6.43 33.67 11.85
C ASP A 356 7.07 32.84 10.74
N LYS A 357 6.29 31.96 10.08
CA LYS A 357 6.77 31.16 8.94
C LYS A 357 7.14 32.01 7.75
N VAL A 358 6.36 33.06 7.45
CA VAL A 358 6.65 33.97 6.33
C VAL A 358 7.89 34.80 6.62
N ASP A 359 8.01 35.34 7.83
CA ASP A 359 9.15 36.16 8.22
C ASP A 359 10.44 35.34 8.29
N PHE A 360 10.37 34.11 8.81
CA PHE A 360 11.46 33.14 8.74
C PHE A 360 11.85 32.81 7.29
N ALA A 361 10.87 32.53 6.43
CA ALA A 361 11.11 32.22 5.02
C ALA A 361 11.77 33.38 4.26
N HIS A 362 11.31 34.61 4.51
CA HIS A 362 11.86 35.82 3.91
C HIS A 362 13.27 36.12 4.44
N GLY A 363 13.50 35.94 5.74
CA GLY A 363 14.82 36.12 6.36
C GLY A 363 15.91 35.18 5.83
N LEU A 364 15.53 34.07 5.19
CA LEU A 364 16.42 33.12 4.53
C LEU A 364 16.75 33.49 3.07
N PHE A 365 16.11 34.50 2.47
CA PHE A 365 16.34 34.83 1.07
C PHE A 365 17.82 35.12 0.80
N GLU A 366 18.34 34.53 -0.27
CA GLU A 366 19.71 34.66 -0.76
C GLU A 366 20.79 34.12 0.20
N LYS A 367 20.40 33.59 1.36
CA LYS A 367 21.31 32.99 2.35
C LYS A 367 21.52 31.49 2.11
N PRO A 368 22.71 30.98 2.42
CA PRO A 368 22.96 29.55 2.44
C PRO A 368 22.24 28.87 3.60
N ILE A 369 21.55 27.78 3.29
CA ILE A 369 20.94 26.86 4.23
C ILE A 369 21.84 25.63 4.32
N GLU A 370 22.50 25.49 5.47
CA GLU A 370 23.35 24.35 5.79
C GLU A 370 22.50 23.17 6.30
N VAL A 371 23.04 21.95 6.18
CA VAL A 371 22.26 20.73 6.47
C VAL A 371 22.03 20.50 7.97
N ASP A 372 22.94 20.98 8.80
CA ASP A 372 22.87 20.97 10.27
C ASP A 372 21.77 21.89 10.82
N SER A 373 21.43 22.98 10.11
CA SER A 373 20.27 23.81 10.45
C SER A 373 18.93 23.09 10.30
N ILE A 374 18.91 21.97 9.56
CA ILE A 374 17.69 21.20 9.26
C ILE A 374 17.65 19.90 10.06
N PHE A 375 18.77 19.17 10.07
CA PHE A 375 18.86 17.84 10.66
C PHE A 375 19.90 17.78 11.76
N GLU A 376 19.63 16.94 12.75
CA GLU A 376 20.53 16.71 13.86
C GLU A 376 21.22 15.35 13.76
N LYS A 377 22.36 15.20 14.46
CA LYS A 377 22.95 13.88 14.70
C LYS A 377 21.93 13.01 15.42
N ASP A 378 21.90 11.71 15.10
CA ASP A 378 20.98 10.75 15.69
C ASP A 378 19.50 10.97 15.32
N GLU A 379 19.17 11.90 14.43
CA GLU A 379 17.80 12.02 13.94
C GLU A 379 17.44 10.87 12.97
N MET A 380 16.16 10.50 12.96
CA MET A 380 15.59 9.61 11.96
C MET A 380 14.98 10.41 10.82
N ILE A 381 15.43 10.11 9.60
CA ILE A 381 15.01 10.77 8.37
C ILE A 381 14.45 9.80 7.33
N ASP A 382 13.73 10.34 6.38
CA ASP A 382 13.26 9.64 5.20
C ASP A 382 14.07 10.08 3.98
N VAL A 383 14.49 9.12 3.16
CA VAL A 383 15.24 9.37 1.92
C VAL A 383 14.35 9.13 0.72
N ILE A 384 14.07 10.18 -0.03
CA ILE A 384 13.20 10.16 -1.19
C ILE A 384 14.02 10.31 -2.46
N ALA A 385 13.99 9.29 -3.30
CA ALA A 385 14.78 9.26 -4.53
C ALA A 385 14.18 8.34 -5.58
N VAL A 386 14.76 8.41 -6.78
CA VAL A 386 14.45 7.46 -7.85
C VAL A 386 15.42 6.27 -7.74
N THR A 387 14.96 5.05 -7.95
CA THR A 387 15.81 3.84 -7.91
C THR A 387 16.72 3.72 -9.14
N LYS A 388 17.77 2.89 -9.07
CA LYS A 388 18.58 2.53 -10.24
C LYS A 388 17.65 1.97 -11.33
N GLY A 389 17.89 2.37 -12.59
CA GLY A 389 17.15 1.81 -13.73
C GLY A 389 17.78 0.49 -14.17
N HIS A 390 16.97 -0.54 -14.38
CA HIS A 390 17.39 -1.84 -14.89
C HIS A 390 16.84 -2.13 -16.29
N GLY A 391 16.06 -1.21 -16.86
CA GLY A 391 15.52 -1.31 -18.21
C GLY A 391 14.31 -2.25 -18.27
N PHE A 392 14.12 -2.89 -19.43
CA PHE A 392 13.12 -3.93 -19.59
C PHE A 392 13.61 -5.22 -18.95
N THR A 393 12.80 -5.84 -18.09
CA THR A 393 13.18 -7.04 -17.33
C THR A 393 12.09 -8.10 -17.43
N GLY A 394 12.51 -9.35 -17.62
CA GLY A 394 11.63 -10.51 -17.61
C GLY A 394 10.95 -10.75 -16.26
N VAL A 395 9.92 -11.57 -16.23
CA VAL A 395 9.05 -11.74 -15.04
C VAL A 395 9.83 -12.22 -13.81
N THR A 396 10.76 -13.17 -13.99
CA THR A 396 11.60 -13.71 -12.92
C THR A 396 12.44 -12.63 -12.23
N GLY A 397 13.15 -11.79 -12.99
CA GLY A 397 14.00 -10.74 -12.41
C GLY A 397 13.16 -9.60 -11.81
N ARG A 398 12.06 -9.23 -12.49
CA ARG A 398 11.22 -8.11 -12.08
C ARG A 398 10.40 -8.42 -10.82
N TRP A 399 9.83 -9.61 -10.72
CA TRP A 399 8.86 -9.99 -9.68
C TRP A 399 9.35 -11.09 -8.73
N GLY A 400 10.52 -11.67 -8.97
CA GLY A 400 11.06 -12.76 -8.15
C GLY A 400 10.24 -14.06 -8.26
N THR A 401 9.57 -14.29 -9.39
CA THR A 401 8.79 -15.52 -9.60
C THR A 401 9.70 -16.73 -9.71
N LYS A 402 9.27 -17.88 -9.18
CA LYS A 402 10.00 -19.14 -9.34
C LYS A 402 10.14 -19.47 -10.84
N LYS A 403 11.34 -19.89 -11.26
CA LYS A 403 11.60 -20.37 -12.62
C LYS A 403 10.87 -21.71 -12.85
N LEU A 404 10.45 -21.96 -14.08
CA LEU A 404 9.87 -23.25 -14.46
C LEU A 404 10.97 -24.35 -14.54
N PRO A 405 10.60 -25.64 -14.56
CA PRO A 405 11.55 -26.73 -14.73
C PRO A 405 12.40 -26.56 -15.99
N ARG A 406 13.66 -27.02 -15.93
CA ARG A 406 14.64 -26.88 -17.03
C ARG A 406 14.15 -27.45 -18.36
N LYS A 407 13.34 -28.52 -18.32
CA LYS A 407 12.78 -29.20 -19.50
C LYS A 407 11.59 -28.47 -20.14
N THR A 408 11.23 -27.27 -19.66
CA THR A 408 10.09 -26.51 -20.20
C THR A 408 10.39 -26.02 -21.62
N HIS A 409 9.53 -26.39 -22.57
CA HIS A 409 9.61 -25.89 -23.94
C HIS A 409 9.31 -24.38 -24.03
N LYS A 410 9.97 -23.68 -24.96
CA LYS A 410 9.88 -22.22 -25.14
C LYS A 410 10.28 -21.41 -23.90
N GLY A 411 11.30 -21.89 -23.17
CA GLY A 411 11.96 -21.17 -22.09
C GLY A 411 11.31 -21.27 -20.72
N LEU A 412 12.15 -21.20 -19.69
CA LEU A 412 11.77 -21.40 -18.27
C LEU A 412 11.54 -20.11 -17.47
N ARG A 413 11.97 -18.95 -17.99
CA ARG A 413 11.93 -17.64 -17.28
C ARG A 413 10.62 -16.89 -17.54
N LYS A 414 9.49 -17.59 -17.42
CA LYS A 414 8.13 -17.09 -17.66
C LYS A 414 7.19 -17.53 -16.55
N VAL A 415 6.02 -16.90 -16.47
CA VAL A 415 4.91 -17.41 -15.67
C VAL A 415 4.10 -18.35 -16.55
N ALA A 416 3.80 -19.55 -16.05
CA ALA A 416 3.09 -20.56 -16.82
C ALA A 416 1.60 -20.22 -17.03
N CYS A 417 0.89 -19.90 -15.94
CA CYS A 417 -0.52 -19.54 -15.97
C CYS A 417 -0.68 -18.02 -15.75
N ILE A 418 -1.18 -17.32 -16.76
CA ILE A 418 -1.42 -15.86 -16.71
C ILE A 418 -2.82 -15.47 -16.19
N GLY A 419 -3.66 -16.46 -15.91
CA GLY A 419 -5.04 -16.29 -15.47
C GLY A 419 -5.82 -17.59 -15.64
N ALA A 420 -6.92 -17.73 -14.91
CA ALA A 420 -7.92 -18.75 -15.22
C ALA A 420 -8.69 -18.37 -16.49
N TRP A 421 -9.53 -19.27 -17.01
CA TRP A 421 -10.38 -18.98 -18.17
C TRP A 421 -11.31 -17.80 -17.89
N HIS A 422 -12.00 -17.82 -16.75
CA HIS A 422 -12.87 -16.75 -16.32
C HIS A 422 -12.19 -15.97 -15.19
N PRO A 423 -12.12 -14.63 -15.25
CA PRO A 423 -12.66 -13.76 -16.30
C PRO A 423 -11.78 -13.74 -17.58
N SER A 424 -12.39 -13.43 -18.73
CA SER A 424 -11.77 -13.46 -20.08
C SER A 424 -10.76 -12.33 -20.35
N HIS A 425 -10.02 -11.90 -19.32
CA HIS A 425 -8.95 -10.92 -19.44
C HIS A 425 -7.86 -11.18 -18.40
N VAL A 426 -6.63 -10.80 -18.73
CA VAL A 426 -5.51 -10.92 -17.80
C VAL A 426 -5.65 -9.88 -16.69
N GLN A 427 -5.68 -10.34 -15.44
CA GLN A 427 -5.74 -9.46 -14.27
C GLN A 427 -4.47 -8.61 -14.16
N TRP A 428 -4.63 -7.33 -13.81
CA TRP A 428 -3.52 -6.40 -13.57
C TRP A 428 -2.59 -6.83 -12.42
N THR A 429 -3.06 -7.74 -11.57
CA THR A 429 -2.33 -8.32 -10.45
C THR A 429 -1.32 -9.39 -10.88
N VAL A 430 -1.40 -9.90 -12.11
CA VAL A 430 -0.54 -10.95 -12.64
C VAL A 430 0.84 -10.39 -12.95
N ALA A 431 1.89 -11.10 -12.51
CA ALA A 431 3.26 -10.70 -12.77
C ALA A 431 3.58 -10.78 -14.27
N ARG A 432 3.98 -9.65 -14.86
CA ARG A 432 4.36 -9.53 -16.28
C ARG A 432 5.73 -8.89 -16.44
N ALA A 433 6.37 -9.13 -17.58
CA ALA A 433 7.62 -8.47 -17.96
C ALA A 433 7.39 -6.97 -18.19
N GLY A 434 8.45 -6.18 -18.15
CA GLY A 434 8.36 -4.73 -18.37
C GLY A 434 9.45 -3.98 -17.64
N GLN A 435 9.27 -2.66 -17.50
CA GLN A 435 10.24 -1.81 -16.81
C GLN A 435 10.52 -2.30 -15.38
N ASP A 436 11.81 -2.42 -15.07
CA ASP A 436 12.30 -2.56 -13.70
C ASP A 436 13.28 -1.44 -13.33
N GLY A 437 13.17 -0.99 -12.09
CA GLY A 437 13.90 0.16 -11.60
C GLY A 437 13.48 1.49 -12.24
N TYR A 438 14.19 2.55 -11.85
CA TYR A 438 13.84 3.93 -12.16
C TYR A 438 12.48 4.36 -11.60
N HIS A 439 12.07 3.81 -10.47
CA HIS A 439 10.83 4.15 -9.78
C HIS A 439 11.09 5.20 -8.70
N HIS A 440 10.13 6.08 -8.44
CA HIS A 440 10.18 6.95 -7.26
C HIS A 440 9.89 6.12 -5.99
N ARG A 441 10.73 6.29 -4.96
CA ARG A 441 10.61 5.62 -3.67
C ARG A 441 10.87 6.61 -2.54
N THR A 442 10.09 6.46 -1.48
CA THR A 442 10.38 7.00 -0.17
C THR A 442 10.86 5.84 0.67
N SER A 443 12.13 5.87 1.05
CA SER A 443 12.72 4.90 1.98
C SER A 443 12.70 5.53 3.36
N CYS A 444 11.94 4.95 4.27
CA CYS A 444 11.66 5.59 5.56
C CYS A 444 12.66 5.15 6.64
N ASN A 445 12.75 5.95 7.71
CA ASN A 445 13.40 5.59 8.96
C ASN A 445 14.89 5.23 8.82
N HIS A 446 15.65 6.08 8.15
CA HIS A 446 17.09 6.04 8.15
C HIS A 446 17.67 6.89 9.28
N LYS A 447 18.59 6.33 10.06
CA LYS A 447 19.30 7.04 11.13
C LYS A 447 20.47 7.83 10.56
N ILE A 448 20.64 9.08 10.99
CA ILE A 448 21.84 9.88 10.75
C ILE A 448 22.87 9.51 11.81
N TYR A 449 24.05 9.06 11.39
CA TYR A 449 25.15 8.73 12.29
C TYR A 449 26.10 9.90 12.52
N ARG A 450 26.30 10.71 11.49
CA ARG A 450 27.14 11.89 11.56
C ARG A 450 26.72 12.89 10.49
N ILE A 451 26.78 14.16 10.85
CA ILE A 451 26.81 15.27 9.91
C ILE A 451 28.23 15.81 9.98
N GLY A 452 28.98 15.66 8.90
CA GLY A 452 30.37 16.10 8.84
C GLY A 452 30.49 17.40 8.05
N LYS A 453 31.27 18.35 8.57
CA LYS A 453 31.57 19.61 7.88
C LYS A 453 32.63 19.40 6.82
N GLY A 454 32.42 20.00 5.64
CA GLY A 454 33.37 19.90 4.53
C GLY A 454 34.71 20.60 4.80
N SER A 455 34.70 21.63 5.65
CA SER A 455 35.88 22.39 6.06
C SER A 455 36.77 21.67 7.09
N ASP A 456 36.25 20.66 7.77
CA ASP A 456 36.99 19.93 8.79
C ASP A 456 37.83 18.79 8.17
N GLU A 457 39.15 18.89 8.32
CA GLU A 457 40.11 17.88 7.88
C GLU A 457 39.98 16.55 8.63
N GLY A 458 39.41 16.58 9.84
CA GLY A 458 39.10 15.42 10.67
C GLY A 458 37.65 14.94 10.57
N ASN A 459 36.91 15.32 9.54
CA ASN A 459 35.46 15.05 9.51
C ASN A 459 35.08 13.55 9.50
N ALA A 460 36.01 12.65 9.20
CA ALA A 460 35.83 11.20 9.30
C ALA A 460 36.71 10.52 10.35
N SER A 461 37.50 11.26 11.13
CA SER A 461 38.15 10.74 12.34
C SER A 461 37.17 10.67 13.51
N THR A 462 37.46 9.79 14.44
CA THR A 462 36.78 9.63 15.73
C THR A 462 37.75 9.93 16.86
N GLU A 463 37.27 9.98 18.11
CA GLU A 463 38.13 10.20 19.29
C GLU A 463 39.19 9.10 19.47
N PHE A 464 38.97 7.93 18.87
CA PHE A 464 39.88 6.78 18.90
C PHE A 464 40.90 6.80 17.75
N ASP A 465 40.67 7.60 16.71
CA ASP A 465 41.60 7.69 15.58
C ASP A 465 42.76 8.64 15.93
N VAL A 466 44.00 8.13 15.92
CA VAL A 466 45.21 8.95 16.15
C VAL A 466 45.45 9.94 15.00
N SER A 467 45.07 9.58 13.78
CA SER A 467 45.27 10.39 12.59
C SER A 467 43.97 11.03 12.10
N LYS A 468 44.03 12.30 11.73
CA LYS A 468 42.93 12.99 11.07
C LYS A 468 42.70 12.37 9.70
N LYS A 469 41.44 12.06 9.39
CA LYS A 469 41.04 11.52 8.09
C LYS A 469 39.76 12.17 7.59
N GLN A 470 39.72 12.40 6.29
CA GLN A 470 38.54 12.89 5.60
C GLN A 470 37.67 11.75 5.09
N ILE A 471 36.36 12.00 4.93
CA ILE A 471 35.40 10.97 4.51
C ILE A 471 35.65 10.44 3.09
N THR A 472 36.36 11.18 2.26
CA THR A 472 36.72 10.77 0.90
C THR A 472 37.71 9.60 0.98
N PRO A 473 37.35 8.40 0.50
CA PRO A 473 38.25 7.27 0.57
C PRO A 473 39.49 7.47 -0.30
N MET A 474 40.56 6.73 -0.05
CA MET A 474 41.77 6.79 -0.89
C MET A 474 41.43 6.54 -2.37
N GLY A 475 41.82 7.47 -3.25
CA GLY A 475 41.48 7.44 -4.68
C GLY A 475 40.07 7.96 -5.02
N GLY A 476 39.35 8.50 -4.04
CA GLY A 476 38.02 9.08 -4.19
C GLY A 476 36.89 8.05 -4.21
N PHE A 477 35.64 8.52 -4.08
CA PHE A 477 34.49 7.63 -4.25
C PHE A 477 34.37 7.18 -5.70
N VAL A 478 34.44 5.87 -5.94
CA VAL A 478 34.36 5.27 -7.29
C VAL A 478 33.17 5.80 -8.09
N ARG A 479 33.44 6.41 -9.25
CA ARG A 479 32.46 7.05 -10.15
C ARG A 479 31.71 8.26 -9.58
N TYR A 480 32.12 8.80 -8.42
CA TYR A 480 31.62 10.05 -7.88
C TYR A 480 32.68 11.15 -7.93
N GLY A 481 33.81 10.93 -7.26
CA GLY A 481 34.86 11.91 -7.03
C GLY A 481 35.09 12.12 -5.53
N GLU A 482 35.67 13.26 -5.19
CA GLU A 482 35.90 13.72 -3.82
C GLU A 482 34.63 14.34 -3.25
N VAL A 483 34.46 14.23 -1.93
CA VAL A 483 33.42 14.94 -1.17
C VAL A 483 34.11 16.11 -0.47
N LYS A 484 33.78 17.34 -0.86
CA LYS A 484 34.39 18.58 -0.34
C LYS A 484 33.41 19.41 0.48
N ASN A 485 32.11 19.19 0.30
CA ASN A 485 31.09 19.87 1.05
C ASN A 485 30.69 19.07 2.29
N ASP A 486 29.84 19.66 3.11
CA ASP A 486 29.15 18.97 4.19
C ASP A 486 28.48 17.69 3.70
N TYR A 487 28.43 16.69 4.55
CA TYR A 487 27.83 15.41 4.22
C TYR A 487 27.01 14.85 5.37
N VAL A 488 26.03 14.02 5.00
CA VAL A 488 25.24 13.23 5.94
C VAL A 488 25.61 11.77 5.78
N MET A 489 26.02 11.15 6.89
CA MET A 489 26.27 9.71 6.97
C MET A 489 24.99 9.02 7.44
N ILE A 490 24.42 8.21 6.55
CA ILE A 490 23.12 7.57 6.76
C ILE A 490 23.30 6.06 6.96
N LYS A 491 22.63 5.49 7.97
CA LYS A 491 22.61 4.05 8.21
C LYS A 491 22.08 3.28 6.99
N GLY A 492 22.84 2.28 6.57
CA GLY A 492 22.45 1.32 5.54
C GLY A 492 22.53 1.88 4.13
N SER A 493 21.73 1.28 3.24
CA SER A 493 21.65 1.67 1.84
C SER A 493 20.47 2.60 1.56
N VAL A 494 20.68 3.63 0.75
CA VAL A 494 19.60 4.52 0.27
C VAL A 494 19.27 4.28 -1.20
N PRO A 495 18.04 4.59 -1.66
CA PRO A 495 17.67 4.35 -3.05
C PRO A 495 18.52 5.14 -4.06
N GLY A 496 18.78 4.53 -5.22
CA GLY A 496 19.42 5.21 -6.34
C GLY A 496 20.91 4.91 -6.51
N VAL A 497 21.45 5.40 -7.62
CA VAL A 497 22.88 5.28 -7.99
C VAL A 497 23.70 6.41 -7.38
N LYS A 498 25.03 6.27 -7.38
CA LYS A 498 25.95 7.38 -7.10
C LYS A 498 25.66 8.56 -8.03
N LYS A 499 25.92 9.79 -7.59
CA LYS A 499 25.59 11.06 -8.27
C LYS A 499 24.09 11.41 -8.33
N ARG A 500 23.21 10.55 -7.82
CA ARG A 500 21.77 10.83 -7.84
C ARG A 500 21.41 11.85 -6.77
N VAL A 501 20.61 12.84 -7.17
CA VAL A 501 19.97 13.76 -6.22
C VAL A 501 18.95 13.01 -5.37
N LEU A 502 19.09 13.14 -4.06
CA LEU A 502 18.21 12.60 -3.03
C LEU A 502 17.54 13.79 -2.34
N THR A 503 16.28 13.62 -1.97
CA THR A 503 15.61 14.54 -1.05
C THR A 503 15.54 13.88 0.31
N LEU A 504 16.20 14.47 1.28
CA LEU A 504 16.16 14.08 2.68
C LEU A 504 15.00 14.84 3.32
N ARG A 505 14.12 14.16 4.03
CA ARG A 505 12.97 14.75 4.72
C ARG A 505 12.96 14.27 6.16
N LYS A 506 12.54 15.11 7.10
CA LYS A 506 12.18 14.63 8.44
C LYS A 506 11.10 13.54 8.34
N THR A 507 11.08 12.65 9.32
CA THR A 507 10.09 11.56 9.37
C THR A 507 8.67 12.13 9.45
N LEU A 508 7.69 11.46 8.83
CA LEU A 508 6.29 11.91 8.89
C LEU A 508 5.70 11.83 10.29
N TYR A 509 6.15 10.84 11.04
CA TYR A 509 5.72 10.57 12.40
C TYR A 509 6.95 10.54 13.30
N PRO A 510 6.87 11.13 14.52
CA PRO A 510 7.92 11.00 15.50
C PRO A 510 8.28 9.54 15.75
N GLN A 511 9.57 9.22 15.68
CA GLN A 511 10.04 7.85 15.89
C GLN A 511 10.38 7.61 17.36
N VAL A 512 9.58 6.78 18.03
CA VAL A 512 9.70 6.52 19.49
C VAL A 512 10.34 5.17 19.83
N SER A 513 10.68 4.37 18.82
CA SER A 513 11.29 3.05 19.07
C SER A 513 12.67 3.18 19.73
N ARG A 514 13.06 2.22 20.57
CA ARG A 514 14.39 2.19 21.21
C ARG A 514 15.54 2.31 20.19
N LYS A 515 15.39 1.69 19.02
CA LYS A 515 16.36 1.78 17.90
C LYS A 515 16.42 3.19 17.29
N ALA A 516 15.32 3.92 17.30
CA ALA A 516 15.27 5.28 16.77
C ALA A 516 15.86 6.30 17.75
N LEU A 517 15.69 6.11 19.06
CA LEU A 517 16.18 7.01 20.11
C LEU A 517 17.62 6.71 20.57
N GLU A 518 18.21 5.64 20.06
CA GLU A 518 19.59 5.23 20.35
C GLU A 518 20.60 6.31 19.97
N LYS A 519 21.48 6.69 20.90
CA LYS A 519 22.61 7.59 20.62
C LYS A 519 23.70 6.83 19.88
N VAL A 520 24.30 7.47 18.88
CA VAL A 520 25.33 6.83 18.06
C VAL A 520 26.69 7.44 18.35
N GLU A 521 27.55 6.63 18.94
CA GLU A 521 28.98 6.90 19.07
C GLU A 521 29.73 6.04 18.05
N LEU A 522 30.59 6.69 17.26
CA LEU A 522 31.36 6.06 16.19
C LEU A 522 32.77 5.83 16.71
N LYS A 523 33.24 4.59 16.62
CA LYS A 523 34.61 4.20 16.98
C LYS A 523 35.57 4.26 15.82
N TRP A 524 35.08 3.96 14.62
CA TRP A 524 35.93 3.96 13.44
C TRP A 524 35.09 4.13 12.18
N ILE A 525 35.61 4.89 11.22
CA ILE A 525 35.04 5.05 9.89
C ILE A 525 36.09 4.58 8.88
N ASP A 526 35.67 3.72 7.96
CA ASP A 526 36.54 3.18 6.91
C ASP A 526 36.76 4.21 5.79
N THR A 527 38.01 4.61 5.57
CA THR A 527 38.48 5.51 4.50
C THR A 527 39.36 4.80 3.48
N SER A 528 39.47 3.47 3.55
CA SER A 528 40.24 2.68 2.58
C SER A 528 39.73 2.82 1.14
N SER A 529 40.61 2.57 0.16
CA SER A 529 40.20 2.58 -1.25
C SER A 529 39.04 1.62 -1.51
N LYS A 530 38.01 2.14 -2.19
CA LYS A 530 36.85 1.36 -2.65
C LYS A 530 36.97 0.92 -4.11
N PHE A 531 38.11 1.20 -4.74
CA PHE A 531 38.47 0.73 -6.07
C PHE A 531 39.43 -0.45 -5.93
N GLY A 532 38.87 -1.67 -5.86
CA GLY A 532 39.60 -2.87 -5.47
C GLY A 532 39.50 -3.14 -3.96
N HIS A 533 40.50 -3.83 -3.42
CA HIS A 533 40.62 -4.15 -2.00
C HIS A 533 41.64 -3.21 -1.35
N GLY A 534 41.16 -2.15 -0.70
CA GLY A 534 42.03 -1.19 -0.02
C GLY A 534 42.52 -1.70 1.33
N ALA A 535 43.83 -1.88 1.48
CA ALA A 535 44.45 -2.28 2.75
C ALA A 535 44.76 -1.09 3.68
N PHE A 536 44.95 0.11 3.12
CA PHE A 536 45.37 1.30 3.86
C PHE A 536 44.23 2.30 4.01
N GLN A 537 44.17 2.99 5.15
CA GLN A 537 43.18 4.03 5.46
C GLN A 537 43.61 5.42 5.00
N THR A 538 44.92 5.71 5.07
CA THR A 538 45.48 6.99 4.68
C THR A 538 46.67 6.86 3.72
N PRO A 539 46.97 7.90 2.90
CA PRO A 539 48.19 7.94 2.11
C PRO A 539 49.47 7.86 2.95
N ALA A 540 49.45 8.41 4.17
CA ALA A 540 50.57 8.38 5.10
C ALA A 540 50.86 6.95 5.58
N GLU A 541 49.83 6.20 5.98
CA GLU A 541 49.94 4.78 6.34
C GLU A 541 50.51 3.94 5.18
N LYS A 542 50.01 4.16 3.96
CA LYS A 542 50.52 3.47 2.77
C LYS A 542 51.99 3.77 2.52
N ARG A 543 52.42 5.04 2.68
CA ARG A 543 53.82 5.45 2.51
C ARG A 543 54.72 4.85 3.59
N ALA A 544 54.26 4.86 4.85
CA ALA A 544 54.98 4.25 5.96
C ALA A 544 55.18 2.74 5.76
N PHE A 545 54.15 2.04 5.25
CA PHE A 545 54.23 0.61 4.96
C PHE A 545 55.09 0.28 3.73
N MET A 546 54.94 1.02 2.63
CA MET A 546 55.63 0.73 1.37
C MET A 546 57.08 1.26 1.32
N GLY A 547 57.44 2.20 2.19
CA GLY A 547 58.74 2.88 2.16
C GLY A 547 58.95 3.72 0.89
N THR A 548 60.21 4.02 0.60
CA THR A 548 60.63 4.79 -0.58
C THR A 548 60.49 3.93 -1.84
N LEU A 549 59.65 4.37 -2.79
CA LEU A 549 59.48 3.68 -4.06
C LEU A 549 60.31 4.36 -5.15
N LYS A 550 60.57 3.64 -6.26
CA LYS A 550 61.34 4.17 -7.41
C LYS A 550 60.84 5.54 -7.91
N LYS A 551 59.52 5.76 -7.91
CA LYS A 551 58.90 7.02 -8.33
C LYS A 551 59.23 8.20 -7.40
N ASP A 552 59.48 7.94 -6.12
CA ASP A 552 59.72 8.95 -5.10
C ASP A 552 61.18 9.46 -5.20
N LEU A 553 62.09 8.62 -5.71
CA LEU A 553 63.49 9.00 -6.00
C LEU A 553 63.62 10.01 -7.14
N VAL A 554 62.72 9.93 -8.15
CA VAL A 554 62.73 10.85 -9.31
C VAL A 554 62.24 12.25 -8.94
N THR A 555 61.52 12.41 -7.82
CA THR A 555 61.02 13.72 -7.37
C THR A 555 61.99 14.44 -6.42
N ALA A 556 63.04 13.75 -5.97
CA ALA A 556 64.06 14.27 -5.05
C ALA A 556 65.34 14.73 -5.77
N ALA A 557 65.45 14.47 -7.08
CA ALA A 557 66.42 15.05 -7.99
C ALA A 557 65.74 16.16 -8.80
#